data_AF-A0A7W9V1G7-F1
#
_entry.id   AF-A0A7W9V1G7-F1
#
_cell.length_a   1.000
_cell.length_b   1.000
_cell.length_c   1.000
_cell.angle_alpha   90.00
_cell.angle_beta   90.00
_cell.angle_gamma   90.00
#
_symmetry.space_group_name_H-M   'P 1'
#
loop_
_entity.id
_entity.type
_entity.pdbx_description
1 polymer ?
#
loop_
_entity_poly.entity_id
_entity_poly.type
_entity_poly.pdbx_seq_one_letter_code
_entity_poly.pdbx_strand_id
1 'polypeptide(L)'
;MSTSETSRFVRLRVELVLDITDADQLAVAALEQIQSDAFMPEEERGHARTAIREDHAEALAYLIDPYDLVKEVPGLELAQASWSSEQIDYDPDTEVWGLDDEDLLDDDSMDADDGEGADADDVERDAVDGPAGGTGDVGFGGRIDAAADDPDATYDPAGGWAGGYRQP
;
A
#
# COMPACT_ATOMS: atom_id res chain seq x y z
N MET A 1 18.40 -17.13 13.94
CA MET A 1 17.17 -17.86 13.63
C MET A 1 17.59 -19.22 13.09
N SER A 2 17.22 -20.28 13.79
CA SER A 2 17.47 -21.64 13.30
C SER A 2 16.40 -22.01 12.27
N THR A 3 16.74 -22.79 11.25
CA THR A 3 15.80 -23.24 10.20
C THR A 3 14.52 -23.88 10.75
N SER A 4 14.59 -24.51 11.92
CA SER A 4 13.42 -25.05 12.63
C SER A 4 12.44 -23.99 13.14
N GLU A 5 12.88 -22.76 13.43
CA GLU A 5 11.98 -21.64 13.75
C GLU A 5 11.23 -21.14 12.52
N THR A 6 11.82 -21.22 11.32
CA THR A 6 11.17 -20.82 10.06
C THR A 6 10.13 -21.86 9.63
N SER A 7 10.38 -23.14 9.90
CA SER A 7 9.52 -24.28 9.52
C SER A 7 8.11 -24.27 10.12
N ARG A 8 7.82 -23.43 11.14
CA ARG A 8 6.49 -23.35 11.78
C ARG A 8 5.58 -22.26 11.20
N PHE A 9 6.13 -21.34 10.40
CA PHE A 9 5.36 -20.25 9.81
C PHE A 9 4.79 -20.70 8.47
N VAL A 10 3.49 -20.58 8.31
CA VAL A 10 2.77 -20.91 7.07
C VAL A 10 2.14 -19.62 6.54
N ARG A 11 2.43 -19.27 5.28
CA ARG A 11 1.78 -18.14 4.60
C ARG A 11 0.46 -18.62 4.01
N LEU A 12 -0.65 -18.10 4.51
CA LEU A 12 -1.97 -18.30 3.92
C LEU A 12 -2.23 -17.22 2.87
N ARG A 13 -2.59 -17.61 1.64
CA ARG A 13 -3.13 -16.72 0.60
C ARG A 13 -4.64 -16.88 0.58
N VAL A 14 -5.38 -15.77 0.65
CA VAL A 14 -6.84 -15.75 0.63
C VAL A 14 -7.30 -14.66 -0.32
N GLU A 15 -8.30 -14.98 -1.13
CA GLU A 15 -9.08 -14.02 -1.92
C GLU A 15 -10.54 -14.16 -1.50
N LEU A 16 -11.20 -13.03 -1.25
CA LEU A 16 -12.56 -12.97 -0.73
C LEU A 16 -13.38 -12.03 -1.60
N VAL A 17 -14.54 -12.51 -2.07
CA VAL A 17 -15.58 -11.64 -2.63
C VAL A 17 -16.77 -11.62 -1.72
N LEU A 18 -17.27 -10.42 -1.48
CA LEU A 18 -18.38 -10.16 -0.59
C LEU A 18 -19.43 -9.37 -1.36
N ASP A 19 -20.68 -9.83 -1.32
CA ASP A 19 -21.82 -9.07 -1.81
C ASP A 19 -22.28 -8.08 -0.73
N ILE A 20 -22.23 -6.78 -1.05
CA ILE A 20 -22.67 -5.72 -0.14
C ILE A 20 -24.19 -5.55 -0.30
N THR A 21 -24.93 -6.25 0.58
CA THR A 21 -26.40 -6.21 0.58
C THR A 21 -27.01 -4.90 1.08
N ASP A 22 -26.27 -4.13 1.89
CA ASP A 22 -26.69 -2.84 2.45
C ASP A 22 -25.46 -1.94 2.69
N ALA A 23 -25.18 -1.07 1.72
CA ALA A 23 -24.00 -0.21 1.74
C ALA A 23 -24.08 0.91 2.79
N ASP A 24 -25.28 1.44 3.05
CA ASP A 24 -25.48 2.48 4.07
C ASP A 24 -25.23 1.92 5.48
N GLN A 25 -25.75 0.72 5.76
CA GLN A 25 -25.51 0.04 7.04
C GLN A 25 -24.03 -0.27 7.24
N LEU A 26 -23.34 -0.71 6.19
CA LEU A 26 -21.91 -0.98 6.21
C LEU A 26 -21.11 0.30 6.53
N ALA A 27 -21.40 1.41 5.85
CA ALA A 27 -20.74 2.69 6.09
C ALA A 27 -20.99 3.22 7.51
N VAL A 28 -22.21 3.09 8.03
CA VAL A 28 -22.54 3.48 9.42
C VAL A 28 -21.72 2.67 10.41
N ALA A 29 -21.66 1.35 10.26
CA ALA A 29 -20.89 0.48 11.14
C ALA A 29 -19.40 0.85 11.15
N ALA A 30 -18.81 1.10 9.98
CA ALA A 30 -17.41 1.48 9.86
C ALA A 30 -17.14 2.85 10.53
N LEU A 31 -18.03 3.82 10.35
CA LEU A 31 -17.93 5.13 11.01
C LEU A 31 -18.06 5.05 12.53
N GLU A 32 -18.89 4.14 13.05
CA GLU A 32 -19.00 3.87 14.50
C GLU A 32 -17.72 3.25 15.06
N GLN A 33 -17.12 2.31 14.33
CA GLN A 33 -15.85 1.71 14.69
C GLN A 33 -14.73 2.77 14.74
N ILE A 34 -14.63 3.63 13.72
CA ILE A 34 -13.63 4.72 13.67
C ILE A 34 -13.78 5.67 14.86
N GLN A 35 -15.02 5.97 15.24
CA GLN A 35 -15.31 6.83 16.39
C GLN A 35 -14.90 6.19 17.71
N SER A 36 -14.96 4.86 17.79
CA SER A 36 -14.67 4.09 18.99
C SER A 36 -13.19 3.72 19.13
N ASP A 37 -12.41 3.82 18.05
CA ASP A 37 -10.97 3.56 18.07
C ASP A 37 -10.23 4.65 18.85
N ALA A 38 -9.81 4.32 20.07
CA ALA A 38 -9.08 5.23 20.95
C ALA A 38 -7.60 5.42 20.57
N PHE A 39 -7.05 4.57 19.71
CA PHE A 39 -5.65 4.61 19.30
C PHE A 39 -5.45 5.43 18.02
N MET A 40 -6.52 5.73 17.30
CA MET A 40 -6.50 6.55 16.10
C MET A 40 -6.42 8.07 16.43
N PRO A 41 -5.41 8.81 15.94
CA PRO A 41 -5.35 10.27 16.00
C PRO A 41 -6.53 10.93 15.24
N GLU A 42 -6.94 12.14 15.64
CA GLU A 42 -8.11 12.80 15.01
C GLU A 42 -7.89 13.16 13.53
N GLU A 43 -6.65 13.46 13.12
CA GLU A 43 -6.32 13.72 11.72
C GLU A 43 -6.54 12.47 10.86
N GLU A 44 -5.97 11.33 11.28
CA GLU A 44 -6.18 10.03 10.64
C GLU A 44 -7.67 9.65 10.65
N ARG A 45 -8.38 9.93 11.76
CA ARG A 45 -9.82 9.73 11.87
C ARG A 45 -10.60 10.52 10.82
N GLY A 46 -10.23 11.77 10.58
CA GLY A 46 -10.84 12.62 9.56
C GLY A 46 -10.65 12.07 8.14
N HIS A 47 -9.45 11.59 7.84
CA HIS A 47 -9.13 10.95 6.56
C HIS A 47 -9.92 9.65 6.36
N ALA A 48 -9.92 8.76 7.34
CA ALA A 48 -10.64 7.48 7.28
C ALA A 48 -12.16 7.67 7.13
N ARG A 49 -12.76 8.65 7.83
CA ARG A 49 -14.18 9.01 7.64
C ARG A 49 -14.51 9.50 6.23
N THR A 50 -13.56 10.18 5.59
CA THR A 50 -13.75 10.68 4.22
C THR A 50 -13.66 9.51 3.24
N ALA A 51 -12.66 8.65 3.38
CA ALA A 51 -12.46 7.46 2.55
C ALA A 51 -13.70 6.54 2.55
N ILE A 52 -14.26 6.22 3.72
CA ILE A 52 -15.46 5.36 3.82
C ILE A 52 -16.69 5.96 3.12
N ARG A 53 -16.81 7.29 3.09
CA ARG A 53 -17.94 7.94 2.41
C ARG A 53 -17.79 7.92 0.89
N GLU A 54 -16.57 7.78 0.40
CA GLU A 54 -16.25 7.77 -1.02
C GLU A 54 -16.19 6.35 -1.57
N ASP A 55 -15.81 5.36 -0.76
CA ASP A 55 -15.64 3.97 -1.17
C ASP A 55 -16.09 2.97 -0.09
N HIS A 56 -17.00 2.06 -0.46
CA HIS A 56 -17.46 0.98 0.43
C HIS A 56 -16.39 -0.09 0.69
N ALA A 57 -15.40 -0.24 -0.21
CA ALA A 57 -14.27 -1.13 0.03
C ALA A 57 -13.49 -0.65 1.26
N GLU A 58 -13.24 0.65 1.41
CA GLU A 58 -12.59 1.24 2.59
C GLU A 58 -13.36 0.94 3.89
N ALA A 59 -14.69 0.89 3.83
CA ALA A 59 -15.50 0.47 4.97
C ALA A 59 -15.24 -0.99 5.36
N LEU A 60 -15.10 -1.90 4.39
CA LEU A 60 -14.74 -3.30 4.65
C LEU A 60 -13.34 -3.42 5.25
N ALA A 61 -12.35 -2.72 4.68
CA ALA A 61 -10.97 -2.70 5.18
C ALA A 61 -10.90 -2.26 6.66
N TYR A 62 -11.81 -1.38 7.09
CA TYR A 62 -11.83 -0.91 8.46
C TYR A 62 -12.60 -1.83 9.43
N LEU A 63 -13.57 -2.60 8.93
CA LEU A 63 -14.44 -3.44 9.75
C LEU A 63 -13.90 -4.85 10.01
N ILE A 64 -13.14 -5.41 9.08
CA ILE A 64 -12.62 -6.76 9.22
C ILE A 64 -11.22 -6.69 9.84
N ASP A 65 -11.07 -7.33 11.00
CA ASP A 65 -9.76 -7.59 11.60
C ASP A 65 -9.28 -8.99 11.17
N PRO A 66 -8.15 -9.13 10.46
CA PRO A 66 -7.61 -10.43 10.09
C PRO A 66 -7.26 -11.30 11.30
N TYR A 67 -6.96 -10.71 12.46
CA TYR A 67 -6.79 -11.46 13.70
C TYR A 67 -8.09 -12.17 14.08
N ASP A 68 -9.22 -11.46 14.02
CA ASP A 68 -10.54 -12.01 14.35
C ASP A 68 -10.97 -13.15 13.42
N LEU A 69 -10.46 -13.20 12.19
CA LEU A 69 -10.73 -14.28 11.24
C LEU A 69 -10.04 -15.60 11.62
N VAL A 70 -8.85 -15.54 12.24
CA VAL A 70 -8.03 -16.73 12.52
C VAL A 70 -7.96 -17.10 14.01
N LYS A 71 -8.34 -16.19 14.92
CA LYS A 71 -8.16 -16.35 16.38
C LYS A 71 -8.82 -17.60 16.97
N GLU A 72 -9.89 -18.10 16.36
CA GLU A 72 -10.64 -19.27 16.86
C GLU A 72 -10.02 -20.60 16.40
N VAL A 73 -9.01 -20.59 15.52
CA VAL A 73 -8.36 -21.82 15.04
C VAL A 73 -7.32 -22.31 16.06
N PRO A 74 -7.49 -23.52 16.62
CA PRO A 74 -6.58 -24.00 17.67
C PRO A 74 -5.14 -24.14 17.18
N GLY A 75 -4.21 -23.57 17.95
CA GLY A 75 -2.77 -23.65 17.67
C GLY A 75 -2.24 -22.61 16.68
N LEU A 76 -3.07 -21.65 16.25
CA LEU A 76 -2.63 -20.51 15.44
C LEU A 76 -2.38 -19.26 16.29
N GLU A 77 -1.32 -18.56 15.94
CA GLU A 77 -1.01 -17.21 16.40
C GLU A 77 -0.67 -16.38 15.17
N LEU A 78 -1.43 -15.30 14.93
CA LEU A 78 -1.21 -14.44 13.77
C LEU A 78 0.07 -13.64 13.95
N ALA A 79 1.09 -13.94 13.18
CA ALA A 79 2.37 -13.22 13.22
C ALA A 79 2.34 -11.92 12.40
N GLN A 80 1.67 -11.93 11.25
CA GLN A 80 1.55 -10.81 10.33
C GLN A 80 0.31 -11.00 9.45
N ALA A 81 -0.38 -9.90 9.17
CA ALA A 81 -1.38 -9.81 8.12
C ALA A 81 -1.16 -8.54 7.31
N SER A 82 -1.38 -8.63 6.00
CA SER A 82 -1.48 -7.49 5.10
C SER A 82 -2.58 -7.83 4.12
N TRP A 83 -3.50 -6.89 3.91
CA TRP A 83 -4.64 -7.08 3.04
C TRP A 83 -5.13 -5.72 2.55
N SER A 84 -5.88 -5.74 1.47
CA SER A 84 -6.54 -4.60 0.87
C SER A 84 -7.91 -5.05 0.36
N SER A 85 -8.80 -4.09 0.19
CA SER A 85 -10.13 -4.30 -0.36
C SER A 85 -10.31 -3.39 -1.56
N GLU A 86 -11.04 -3.87 -2.56
CA GLU A 86 -11.42 -3.09 -3.73
C GLU A 86 -12.83 -3.50 -4.17
N GLN A 87 -13.51 -2.61 -4.91
CA GLN A 87 -14.73 -2.96 -5.60
C GLN A 87 -14.39 -3.61 -6.94
N ILE A 88 -15.05 -4.72 -7.25
CA ILE A 88 -14.90 -5.44 -8.51
C ILE A 88 -16.26 -5.66 -9.18
N ASP A 89 -16.26 -5.77 -10.50
CA ASP A 89 -17.44 -6.17 -11.29
C ASP A 89 -17.58 -7.70 -11.27
N TYR A 90 -17.96 -8.24 -10.10
CA TYR A 90 -18.13 -9.69 -9.91
C TYR A 90 -19.37 -10.24 -10.62
N ASP A 91 -19.19 -11.29 -11.43
CA ASP A 91 -20.28 -12.10 -12.00
C ASP A 91 -20.24 -13.54 -11.44
N PRO A 92 -21.22 -13.96 -10.62
CA PRO A 92 -21.27 -15.31 -10.04
C PRO A 92 -21.39 -16.43 -11.09
N ASP A 93 -21.88 -16.12 -12.29
CA ASP A 93 -22.07 -17.11 -13.35
C ASP A 93 -20.79 -17.30 -14.19
N THR A 94 -19.74 -16.51 -13.94
CA THR A 94 -18.44 -16.60 -14.62
C THR A 94 -17.51 -17.56 -13.87
N GLU A 95 -17.01 -18.60 -14.57
CA GLU A 95 -16.15 -19.66 -14.00
C GLU A 95 -14.69 -19.21 -13.68
N VAL A 96 -14.37 -17.91 -13.83
CA VAL A 96 -13.02 -17.36 -13.65
C VAL A 96 -12.83 -16.94 -12.19
N TRP A 97 -12.67 -17.93 -11.32
CA TRP A 97 -12.26 -17.73 -9.93
C TRP A 97 -11.03 -18.61 -9.66
N GLY A 98 -9.86 -18.09 -9.97
CA GLY A 98 -8.59 -18.83 -9.89
C GLY A 98 -7.47 -17.98 -9.32
N LEU A 99 -7.07 -18.31 -8.09
CA LEU A 99 -5.77 -17.94 -7.48
C LEU A 99 -4.58 -18.65 -8.18
N ASP A 100 -4.81 -19.31 -9.31
CA ASP A 100 -3.92 -20.28 -9.92
C ASP A 100 -4.17 -20.32 -11.44
N ASP A 101 -3.26 -19.72 -12.20
CA ASP A 101 -2.91 -20.21 -13.53
C ASP A 101 -1.47 -19.77 -13.90
N GLU A 102 -0.92 -18.69 -13.30
CA GLU A 102 0.45 -18.21 -13.64
C GLU A 102 1.42 -17.99 -12.45
N ASP A 103 0.95 -17.97 -11.19
CA ASP A 103 1.76 -17.55 -10.02
C ASP A 103 2.30 -18.69 -9.12
N LEU A 104 2.15 -19.96 -9.54
CA LEU A 104 2.73 -21.13 -8.87
C LEU A 104 4.04 -21.63 -9.49
N LEU A 105 4.62 -20.91 -10.46
CA LEU A 105 5.87 -21.28 -11.13
C LEU A 105 6.98 -20.22 -10.90
N ASP A 106 7.37 -19.99 -9.65
CA ASP A 106 8.68 -19.36 -9.36
C ASP A 106 9.24 -19.86 -8.02
N ASP A 107 9.45 -21.19 -7.92
CA ASP A 107 10.40 -21.75 -6.96
C ASP A 107 10.91 -23.11 -7.50
N ASP A 108 12.24 -23.26 -7.55
CA ASP A 108 13.02 -24.47 -7.91
C ASP A 108 13.23 -24.87 -9.40
N SER A 109 14.12 -24.15 -10.10
CA SER A 109 15.15 -24.84 -10.90
C SER A 109 16.48 -24.05 -10.98
N MET A 110 17.17 -23.95 -9.85
CA MET A 110 18.64 -23.94 -9.88
C MET A 110 19.08 -25.40 -10.08
N ASP A 111 19.27 -25.81 -11.33
CA ASP A 111 20.08 -27.00 -11.63
C ASP A 111 21.36 -26.55 -12.33
N ALA A 112 22.48 -26.89 -11.71
CA ALA A 112 23.81 -26.52 -12.13
C ALA A 112 24.19 -27.29 -13.40
N ASP A 113 24.43 -26.59 -14.51
CA ASP A 113 25.15 -27.18 -15.65
C ASP A 113 26.65 -26.96 -15.45
N ASP A 114 27.28 -27.98 -14.86
CA ASP A 114 28.73 -28.18 -14.82
C ASP A 114 29.15 -28.79 -16.16
N GLY A 115 29.48 -27.92 -17.13
CA GLY A 115 29.85 -28.28 -18.50
C GLY A 115 31.26 -27.78 -18.85
N GLU A 116 32.26 -28.62 -18.57
CA GLU A 116 33.68 -28.39 -18.81
C GLU A 116 34.08 -28.67 -20.29
N GLY A 117 34.90 -27.77 -20.88
CA GLY A 117 35.61 -27.94 -22.16
C GLY A 117 35.21 -26.94 -23.26
N ALA A 118 36.08 -26.30 -24.05
CA ALA A 118 37.51 -26.52 -24.30
C ALA A 118 38.11 -25.30 -25.05
N ASP A 119 39.44 -25.17 -24.95
CA ASP A 119 40.40 -24.67 -25.95
C ASP A 119 40.35 -23.21 -26.47
N ALA A 120 41.36 -22.46 -25.98
CA ALA A 120 42.44 -21.78 -26.72
C ALA A 120 42.16 -20.91 -27.97
N ASP A 121 42.89 -19.78 -27.95
CA ASP A 121 43.34 -18.92 -29.05
C ASP A 121 42.29 -18.02 -29.74
N ASP A 122 42.36 -16.71 -29.49
CA ASP A 122 43.07 -15.84 -30.43
C ASP A 122 43.40 -14.47 -29.80
N VAL A 123 44.64 -14.05 -29.96
CA VAL A 123 45.16 -12.74 -29.55
C VAL A 123 45.41 -11.98 -30.83
N GLU A 124 44.61 -10.95 -31.16
CA GLU A 124 45.16 -9.78 -31.82
C GLU A 124 44.49 -8.49 -31.37
N ARG A 125 45.37 -7.51 -31.18
CA ARG A 125 45.12 -6.13 -30.78
C ARG A 125 44.75 -5.36 -32.03
N ASP A 126 43.85 -4.39 -31.91
CA ASP A 126 44.17 -3.12 -32.56
C ASP A 126 43.66 -1.93 -31.77
N ALA A 127 44.56 -0.99 -31.59
CA ALA A 127 44.33 0.28 -30.96
C ALA A 127 43.76 1.24 -32.01
N VAL A 128 42.77 2.06 -31.63
CA VAL A 128 42.65 3.37 -32.27
C VAL A 128 42.34 4.44 -31.24
N ASP A 129 43.09 5.52 -31.39
CA ASP A 129 43.34 6.63 -30.51
C ASP A 129 42.53 7.86 -30.96
N GLY A 130 41.68 8.38 -30.06
CA GLY A 130 41.15 9.77 -29.98
C GLY A 130 40.41 10.42 -31.17
N PRO A 131 39.95 11.70 -31.04
CA PRO A 131 39.87 12.58 -29.86
C PRO A 131 38.49 13.28 -29.66
N ALA A 132 38.46 14.15 -28.65
CA ALA A 132 37.35 14.89 -28.05
C ALA A 132 36.61 15.95 -28.90
N GLY A 133 35.40 16.31 -28.44
CA GLY A 133 34.61 17.52 -28.71
C GLY A 133 33.13 17.26 -28.33
N GLY A 134 32.35 18.08 -27.62
CA GLY A 134 32.43 19.47 -27.20
C GLY A 134 31.03 20.11 -27.36
N THR A 135 30.45 20.60 -26.26
CA THR A 135 29.43 21.69 -26.12
C THR A 135 27.94 21.44 -26.40
N GLY A 136 27.10 22.03 -25.54
CA GLY A 136 25.65 22.26 -25.70
C GLY A 136 24.86 22.03 -24.40
N ASP A 137 25.10 22.79 -23.33
CA ASP A 137 24.28 23.95 -22.91
C ASP A 137 22.84 23.99 -23.46
N VAL A 138 21.85 23.67 -22.61
CA VAL A 138 20.49 24.19 -22.70
C VAL A 138 20.02 24.59 -21.31
N GLY A 139 20.03 25.89 -21.05
CA GLY A 139 19.38 26.48 -19.89
C GLY A 139 17.86 26.45 -20.03
N PHE A 140 17.17 26.10 -18.94
CA PHE A 140 15.79 26.52 -18.68
C PHE A 140 15.74 27.17 -17.31
N GLY A 141 15.72 28.51 -17.31
CA GLY A 141 15.33 29.32 -16.17
C GLY A 141 13.81 29.42 -16.11
N GLY A 142 13.25 29.10 -14.94
CA GLY A 142 11.87 29.39 -14.57
C GLY A 142 11.85 29.79 -13.11
N ARG A 143 11.67 31.09 -12.86
CA ARG A 143 11.58 31.71 -11.53
C ARG A 143 10.38 31.16 -10.76
N ILE A 144 10.60 30.74 -9.51
CA ILE A 144 9.56 30.74 -8.48
C ILE A 144 9.88 31.88 -7.52
N ASP A 145 9.00 32.86 -7.48
CA ASP A 145 9.09 33.99 -6.57
C ASP A 145 8.81 33.51 -5.14
N ALA A 146 9.73 33.87 -4.24
CA ALA A 146 9.62 33.65 -2.81
C ALA A 146 8.52 34.54 -2.22
N ALA A 147 7.48 33.92 -1.64
CA ALA A 147 6.62 34.59 -0.68
C ALA A 147 7.29 34.53 0.70
N ALA A 148 7.43 35.70 1.31
CA ALA A 148 8.10 35.92 2.56
C ALA A 148 7.41 35.21 3.73
N ASP A 149 8.24 34.54 4.52
CA ASP A 149 8.01 34.06 5.88
C ASP A 149 7.81 35.29 6.80
N ASP A 150 6.65 35.40 7.44
CA ASP A 150 6.35 36.43 8.45
C ASP A 150 6.59 35.82 9.84
N PRO A 151 7.66 36.22 10.57
CA PRO A 151 8.05 35.57 11.81
C PRO A 151 7.32 36.06 13.07
N ASP A 152 6.19 36.79 12.98
CA ASP A 152 5.52 37.38 14.15
C ASP A 152 4.04 36.99 14.34
N ALA A 153 3.59 35.88 13.72
CA ALA A 153 2.27 35.32 14.00
C ALA A 153 2.24 34.56 15.34
N THR A 154 2.09 35.30 16.43
CA THR A 154 1.82 34.72 17.76
C THR A 154 0.38 34.20 17.82
N TYR A 155 0.27 32.88 17.97
CA TYR A 155 -0.97 32.13 18.19
C TYR A 155 -1.50 32.38 19.62
N ASP A 156 -2.69 32.98 19.73
CA ASP A 156 -3.42 33.16 20.99
C ASP A 156 -4.51 32.08 21.13
N PRO A 157 -4.40 31.13 22.09
CA PRO A 157 -5.31 30.00 22.20
C PRO A 157 -6.62 30.28 22.99
N ALA A 158 -7.02 31.54 23.22
CA ALA A 158 -8.21 31.85 24.02
C ALA A 158 -9.23 32.78 23.33
N GLY A 159 -10.23 32.20 22.67
CA GLY A 159 -11.48 32.90 22.28
C GLY A 159 -12.13 32.23 21.07
N GLY A 160 -13.21 31.46 21.20
CA GLY A 160 -14.49 31.91 21.72
C GLY A 160 -15.34 32.48 20.57
N TRP A 161 -15.87 31.61 19.70
CA TRP A 161 -16.82 32.01 18.66
C TRP A 161 -18.21 32.26 19.28
N ALA A 162 -18.41 33.46 19.82
CA ALA A 162 -19.74 33.98 20.11
C ALA A 162 -20.22 34.79 18.88
N GLY A 163 -21.22 34.24 18.19
CA GLY A 163 -21.97 34.95 17.17
C GLY A 163 -22.72 36.14 17.76
N GLY A 164 -22.76 37.24 17.00
CA GLY A 164 -23.51 38.43 17.39
C GLY A 164 -23.59 39.42 16.23
N TYR A 165 -24.67 39.29 15.45
CA TYR A 165 -25.05 40.23 14.40
C TYR A 165 -25.18 41.65 14.97
N ARG A 166 -24.63 42.62 14.22
CA ARG A 166 -24.82 44.05 14.44
C ARG A 166 -25.91 44.55 13.49
N GLN A 167 -26.92 45.23 14.04
CA GLN A 167 -27.52 46.52 13.63
C GLN A 167 -29.04 46.57 13.88
N PRO A 168 -29.65 47.78 13.95
CA PRO A 168 -29.07 49.12 14.13
C PRO A 168 -29.29 49.74 15.51
#